data_AF-A0AAU6ZV70-F1
#
_entry.id   AF-A0AAU6ZV70-F1
#
_cell.length_a   1.000
_cell.length_b   1.000
_cell.length_c   1.000
_cell.angle_alpha   90.00
_cell.angle_beta   90.00
_cell.angle_gamma   90.00
#
_symmetry.space_group_name_H-M   'P 1'
#
loop_
_entity.id
_entity.type
_entity.pdbx_description
1 polymer ?
#
loop_
_entity_poly.entity_id
_entity_poly.type
_entity_poly.pdbx_seq_one_letter_code
_entity_poly.pdbx_strand_id
1 'polypeptide(L)'
;MRDRLRPELLNDALAATVWRDVEVRDQVVSTNDVLMADPRIWRVVTADHQTSGRGRLDRRWEAPAGTSIALSVSLPLPTQQSRWGWVPLLTGLAVRRAVADLAAVPLGLKWPNDVLAKPGVLAKPGGNGDDEGGQPWHKVAGVLCSVAAGVNPVVVIGIGLNVHQTQHELPTEQSTSLALCGVEVAREELILAILRELVVVQRVWATAQSDDDYRAACVTIGQQVQLQTPEGTIAGEAVGVDASGRILISHANRTDAYSVGDVVHVRASEPPVSRVVTAQRVAADDAAEFVDKIDEQLMGHPRTMRRGDISEASGIPAEVSAQIWRSLGFVRARGDELFFGQADIEALRLFDDLIREGVIDLTTAFGLARAVGRSTDRMAMWSLQLIADLVSEDRGGLDRETAKRTAALTVDLAGRLSPLVDYVWRRNLSIAISRMIADSEPESQVGIVRTVGFADLVNFTNLVRRLTERELAQLVLRFESVASDVIGAGGGAVVKTVGDEVLFTHTSVQGAVDIAFALREAAEADELVPRMRVGLARGRVLARLGDVFGTTVNRASRLTVAAKPGRILVDADVVKGLDPAAGVHARRRKRVELAGIGPIDTWVLERGPTEPDPRP
;
A
#
# COMPACT_ATOMS: atom_id res chain seq x y z
N MET A 1 11.58 8.61 -39.72
CA MET A 1 11.23 8.56 -38.28
C MET A 1 9.99 7.73 -37.98
N ARG A 2 8.99 7.65 -38.86
CA ARG A 2 7.88 6.67 -38.72
C ARG A 2 8.25 5.27 -39.22
N ASP A 3 9.54 4.96 -39.20
CA ASP A 3 10.08 3.69 -39.70
C ASP A 3 9.67 2.56 -38.76
N ARG A 4 9.40 1.37 -39.29
CA ARG A 4 9.02 0.22 -38.47
C ARG A 4 10.10 -0.07 -37.41
N LEU A 5 9.66 -0.52 -36.23
CA LEU A 5 10.56 -1.00 -35.20
C LEU A 5 11.45 -2.11 -35.77
N ARG A 6 12.75 -2.04 -35.50
CA ARG A 6 13.72 -3.07 -35.89
C ARG A 6 13.95 -4.05 -34.75
N PRO A 7 13.41 -5.29 -34.81
CA PRO A 7 13.53 -6.25 -33.72
C PRO A 7 14.97 -6.55 -33.34
N GLU A 8 15.86 -6.65 -34.33
CA GLU A 8 17.29 -6.88 -34.16
C GLU A 8 17.96 -5.86 -33.23
N LEU A 9 17.66 -4.57 -33.35
CA LEU A 9 18.26 -3.54 -32.50
C LEU A 9 17.85 -3.68 -31.04
N LEU A 10 16.57 -4.00 -30.79
CA LEU A 10 16.06 -4.21 -29.45
C LEU A 10 16.62 -5.52 -28.86
N ASN A 11 16.63 -6.60 -29.63
CA ASN A 11 17.15 -7.89 -29.19
C ASN A 11 18.64 -7.82 -28.86
N ASP A 12 19.46 -7.21 -29.71
CA ASP A 12 20.90 -7.07 -29.50
C ASP A 12 21.20 -6.22 -28.27
N ALA A 13 20.51 -5.09 -28.11
CA ALA A 13 20.70 -4.19 -26.97
C ALA A 13 20.24 -4.80 -25.63
N LEU A 14 19.24 -5.68 -25.65
CA LEU A 14 18.64 -6.26 -24.44
C LEU A 14 19.18 -7.65 -24.09
N ALA A 15 19.94 -8.30 -24.99
CA ALA A 15 20.47 -9.67 -24.81
C ALA A 15 21.22 -9.90 -23.49
N ALA A 16 21.97 -8.89 -23.03
CA ALA A 16 22.75 -8.94 -21.78
C ALA A 16 22.03 -8.33 -20.56
N THR A 17 20.72 -8.07 -20.66
CA THR A 17 19.93 -7.44 -19.60
C THR A 17 18.92 -8.41 -19.01
N VAL A 18 18.20 -7.99 -17.97
CA VAL A 18 17.06 -8.75 -17.43
C VAL A 18 15.93 -8.90 -18.45
N TRP A 19 15.85 -8.00 -19.44
CA TRP A 19 14.82 -7.94 -20.48
C TRP A 19 15.14 -8.78 -21.72
N ARG A 20 15.82 -9.91 -21.57
CA ARG A 20 16.23 -10.75 -22.72
C ARG A 20 15.08 -11.42 -23.48
N ASP A 21 13.87 -11.47 -22.89
CA ASP A 21 12.67 -12.06 -23.51
C ASP A 21 11.82 -10.94 -24.13
N VAL A 22 12.15 -10.56 -25.37
CA VAL A 22 11.52 -9.45 -26.09
C VAL A 22 10.81 -9.97 -27.33
N GLU A 23 9.56 -9.55 -27.46
CA GLU A 23 8.74 -9.84 -28.62
C GLU A 23 8.33 -8.53 -29.30
N VAL A 24 8.78 -8.35 -30.54
CA VAL A 24 8.42 -7.20 -31.39
C VAL A 24 7.46 -7.68 -32.46
N ARG A 25 6.29 -7.07 -32.53
CA ARG A 25 5.26 -7.41 -33.53
C ARG A 25 5.03 -6.26 -34.49
N ASP A 26 4.74 -6.56 -35.76
CA ASP A 26 4.25 -5.55 -36.70
C ASP A 26 2.88 -5.01 -36.24
N GLN A 27 2.00 -5.89 -35.78
CA GLN A 27 0.65 -5.53 -35.39
C GLN A 27 0.13 -6.43 -34.26
N VAL A 28 -0.65 -5.84 -33.34
CA VAL A 28 -1.30 -6.57 -32.24
C VAL A 28 -2.62 -5.91 -31.86
N VAL A 29 -3.55 -6.69 -31.28
CA VAL A 29 -4.78 -6.13 -30.70
C VAL A 29 -4.44 -5.29 -29.47
N SER A 30 -3.73 -5.89 -28.51
CA SER A 30 -3.24 -5.23 -27.30
C SER A 30 -1.99 -5.95 -26.80
N THR A 31 -0.91 -5.19 -26.58
CA THR A 31 0.35 -5.67 -25.99
C THR A 31 0.14 -6.20 -24.57
N ASN A 32 -0.75 -5.56 -23.78
CA ASN A 32 -1.13 -6.04 -22.45
C ASN A 32 -1.80 -7.42 -22.52
N ASP A 33 -2.62 -7.68 -23.54
CA ASP A 33 -3.39 -8.93 -23.64
C ASP A 33 -2.45 -10.11 -23.93
N VAL A 34 -1.43 -9.88 -24.74
CA VAL A 34 -0.37 -10.87 -25.01
C VAL A 34 0.34 -11.26 -23.72
N LEU A 35 0.74 -10.27 -22.91
CA LEU A 35 1.41 -10.54 -21.63
C LEU A 35 0.47 -11.12 -20.57
N MET A 36 -0.80 -10.72 -20.54
CA MET A 36 -1.78 -11.31 -19.61
C MET A 36 -2.04 -12.80 -19.90
N ALA A 37 -1.94 -13.22 -21.17
CA ALA A 37 -2.07 -14.63 -21.55
C ALA A 37 -0.84 -15.47 -21.17
N ASP A 38 0.35 -14.88 -21.11
CA ASP A 38 1.60 -15.55 -20.72
C ASP A 38 2.53 -14.61 -19.91
N PRO A 39 2.20 -14.39 -18.62
CA PRO A 39 2.80 -13.35 -17.76
C PRO A 39 4.12 -13.78 -17.14
N ARG A 40 5.07 -14.27 -17.95
CA ARG A 40 6.42 -14.62 -17.50
C ARG A 40 7.16 -13.36 -17.05
N ILE A 41 7.75 -13.36 -15.86
CA ILE A 41 8.46 -12.20 -15.29
C ILE A 41 9.63 -11.80 -16.21
N TRP A 42 9.84 -10.50 -16.38
CA TRP A 42 10.88 -9.87 -17.22
C TRP A 42 10.69 -10.07 -18.73
N ARG A 43 9.44 -10.26 -19.16
CA ARG A 43 9.09 -10.31 -20.58
C ARG A 43 8.65 -8.95 -21.09
N VAL A 44 9.00 -8.64 -22.32
CA VAL A 44 8.65 -7.42 -23.04
C VAL A 44 7.87 -7.77 -24.29
N VAL A 45 6.76 -7.08 -24.53
CA VAL A 45 6.03 -7.12 -25.80
C VAL A 45 5.88 -5.70 -26.30
N THR A 46 6.30 -5.43 -27.53
CA THR A 46 6.05 -4.15 -28.19
C THR A 46 5.53 -4.37 -29.60
N ALA A 47 4.80 -3.39 -30.14
CA ALA A 47 4.27 -3.47 -31.48
C ALA A 47 4.37 -2.14 -32.23
N ASP A 48 4.56 -2.23 -33.55
CA ASP A 48 4.55 -1.06 -34.42
C ASP A 48 3.15 -0.45 -34.56
N HIS A 49 2.12 -1.29 -34.51
CA HIS A 49 0.72 -0.90 -34.57
C HIS A 49 -0.15 -1.70 -33.58
N GLN A 50 -0.93 -0.99 -32.77
CA GLN A 50 -1.89 -1.59 -31.85
C GLN A 50 -3.32 -1.19 -32.24
N THR A 51 -4.16 -2.16 -32.60
CA THR A 51 -5.48 -1.88 -33.19
C THR A 51 -6.62 -1.71 -32.19
N SER A 52 -6.46 -2.20 -30.96
CA SER A 52 -7.49 -2.09 -29.92
C SER A 52 -6.86 -2.04 -28.54
N GLY A 53 -5.93 -1.10 -28.37
CA GLY A 53 -5.27 -0.88 -27.09
C GLY A 53 -6.27 -0.55 -26.00
N ARG A 54 -6.01 -1.07 -24.80
CA ARG A 54 -6.84 -0.78 -23.62
C ARG A 54 -6.28 0.41 -22.86
N GLY A 55 -7.15 1.35 -22.53
CA GLY A 55 -6.95 2.40 -21.53
C GLY A 55 -7.69 2.07 -20.23
N ARG A 56 -7.56 2.93 -19.21
CA ARG A 56 -8.37 2.84 -17.99
C ARG A 56 -9.85 3.13 -18.29
N LEU A 57 -10.75 2.52 -17.50
CA LEU A 57 -12.21 2.72 -17.59
C LEU A 57 -12.76 2.40 -19.00
N ASP A 58 -12.31 1.28 -19.58
CA ASP A 58 -12.73 0.77 -20.91
C ASP A 58 -12.49 1.72 -22.10
N ARG A 59 -11.71 2.78 -21.93
CA ARG A 59 -11.26 3.64 -23.02
C ARG A 59 -10.33 2.89 -23.96
N ARG A 60 -10.29 3.31 -25.22
CA ARG A 60 -9.36 2.77 -26.23
C ARG A 60 -8.11 3.63 -26.36
N TRP A 61 -7.00 2.98 -26.65
CA TRP A 61 -5.74 3.60 -27.04
C TRP A 61 -5.35 3.11 -28.43
N GLU A 62 -5.45 4.00 -29.41
CA GLU A 62 -5.17 3.74 -30.82
C GLU A 62 -4.28 4.85 -31.36
N ALA A 63 -3.36 4.49 -32.26
CA ALA A 63 -2.47 5.42 -32.94
C ALA A 63 -2.07 4.84 -34.29
N PRO A 64 -1.81 5.67 -35.32
CA PRO A 64 -1.34 5.18 -36.60
C PRO A 64 -0.04 4.37 -36.47
N ALA A 65 0.14 3.37 -37.32
CA ALA A 65 1.35 2.56 -37.39
C ALA A 65 2.61 3.46 -37.52
N GLY A 66 3.68 3.10 -36.81
CA GLY A 66 4.94 3.85 -36.89
C GLY A 66 5.00 5.12 -36.05
N THR A 67 3.91 5.55 -35.41
CA THR A 67 3.84 6.89 -34.79
C THR A 67 3.99 6.91 -33.27
N SER A 68 3.54 5.85 -32.58
CA SER A 68 3.61 5.73 -31.12
C SER A 68 4.44 4.53 -30.69
N ILE A 69 4.73 4.46 -29.39
CA ILE A 69 5.18 3.23 -28.73
C ILE A 69 3.99 2.59 -28.02
N ALA A 70 3.69 1.33 -28.37
CA ALA A 70 2.89 0.44 -27.56
C ALA A 70 3.83 -0.61 -26.94
N LEU A 71 4.04 -0.52 -25.64
CA LEU A 71 4.99 -1.35 -24.90
C LEU A 71 4.28 -1.96 -23.70
N SER A 72 4.39 -3.26 -23.51
CA SER A 72 4.00 -3.92 -22.27
C SER A 72 5.16 -4.71 -21.69
N VAL A 73 5.26 -4.70 -20.36
CA VAL A 73 6.22 -5.51 -19.61
C VAL A 73 5.56 -6.25 -18.45
N SER A 74 6.12 -7.38 -18.07
CA SER A 74 5.69 -8.17 -16.91
C SER A 74 6.76 -8.11 -15.81
N LEU A 75 6.38 -7.61 -14.63
CA LEU A 75 7.29 -7.43 -13.50
C LEU A 75 6.76 -8.10 -12.23
N PRO A 76 7.64 -8.47 -11.27
CA PRO A 76 7.19 -9.00 -9.98
C PRO A 76 6.36 -7.95 -9.25
N LEU A 77 5.11 -8.26 -8.89
CA LEU A 77 4.28 -7.33 -8.14
C LEU A 77 4.86 -7.09 -6.73
N PRO A 78 4.79 -5.86 -6.16
CA PRO A 78 5.21 -5.64 -4.78
C PRO A 78 4.51 -6.59 -3.80
N THR A 79 5.27 -7.20 -2.89
CA THR A 79 4.75 -8.16 -1.91
C THR A 79 3.77 -7.53 -0.91
N GLN A 80 3.96 -6.25 -0.60
CA GLN A 80 3.03 -5.46 0.20
C GLN A 80 1.93 -4.87 -0.68
N GLN A 81 0.68 -5.26 -0.42
CA GLN A 81 -0.46 -4.79 -1.19
C GLN A 81 -0.69 -3.27 -1.10
N SER A 82 -0.33 -2.65 0.02
CA SER A 82 -0.38 -1.19 0.19
C SER A 82 0.47 -0.44 -0.85
N ARG A 83 1.46 -1.09 -1.47
CA ARG A 83 2.33 -0.50 -2.51
C ARG A 83 1.77 -0.66 -3.93
N TRP A 84 0.67 -1.38 -4.13
CA TRP A 84 0.14 -1.62 -5.47
C TRP A 84 -0.32 -0.34 -6.17
N GLY A 85 -0.89 0.62 -5.41
CA GLY A 85 -1.28 1.93 -5.94
C GLY A 85 -0.09 2.75 -6.46
N TRP A 86 1.12 2.49 -5.98
CA TRP A 86 2.35 3.16 -6.44
C TRP A 86 2.92 2.62 -7.75
N VAL A 87 2.54 1.42 -8.18
CA VAL A 87 3.07 0.80 -9.41
C VAL A 87 2.81 1.66 -10.66
N PRO A 88 1.56 2.12 -10.96
CA PRO A 88 1.33 3.01 -12.10
C PRO A 88 2.01 4.38 -11.96
N LEU A 89 2.11 4.91 -10.74
CA LEU A 89 2.73 6.20 -10.44
C LEU A 89 4.23 6.18 -10.74
N LEU A 90 4.93 5.17 -10.21
CA LEU A 90 6.37 5.00 -10.40
C LEU A 90 6.71 4.56 -11.83
N THR A 91 5.80 3.88 -12.52
CA THR A 91 5.92 3.64 -13.97
C THR A 91 5.89 4.97 -14.73
N GLY A 92 4.95 5.87 -14.40
CA GLY A 92 4.92 7.21 -14.99
C GLY A 92 6.21 7.99 -14.73
N LEU A 93 6.75 7.90 -13.51
CA LEU A 93 8.05 8.49 -13.16
C LEU A 93 9.20 7.91 -14.01
N ALA A 94 9.21 6.59 -14.25
CA ALA A 94 10.20 5.94 -15.10
C ALA A 94 10.14 6.46 -16.55
N VAL A 95 8.93 6.56 -17.11
CA VAL A 95 8.73 7.12 -18.45
C VAL A 95 9.18 8.57 -18.51
N ARG A 96 8.86 9.38 -17.49
CA ARG A 96 9.33 10.76 -17.39
C ARG A 96 10.86 10.85 -17.39
N ARG A 97 11.55 10.04 -16.58
CA ARG A 97 13.02 10.02 -16.53
C ARG A 97 13.62 9.61 -17.87
N ALA A 98 13.10 8.54 -18.47
CA ALA A 98 13.56 8.05 -19.77
C ALA A 98 13.41 9.07 -20.89
N VAL A 99 12.31 9.85 -20.92
CA VAL A 99 12.12 10.92 -21.90
C VAL A 99 13.03 12.11 -21.57
N ALA A 100 13.17 12.49 -20.30
CA ALA A 100 14.04 13.60 -19.90
C ALA A 100 15.52 13.37 -20.26
N ASP A 101 15.98 12.12 -20.22
CA ASP A 101 17.36 11.74 -20.58
C ASP A 101 17.65 11.92 -22.09
N LEU A 102 16.62 11.84 -22.93
CA LEU A 102 16.74 11.90 -24.39
C LEU A 102 16.23 13.22 -24.98
N ALA A 103 15.49 14.01 -24.20
CA ALA A 103 14.76 15.18 -24.70
C ALA A 103 14.67 16.31 -23.67
N ALA A 104 15.04 17.53 -24.09
CA ALA A 104 14.95 18.74 -23.28
C ALA A 104 13.54 19.36 -23.30
N VAL A 105 12.53 18.59 -22.89
CA VAL A 105 11.12 19.03 -22.81
C VAL A 105 10.64 19.08 -21.36
N PRO A 106 9.83 20.10 -20.97
CA PRO A 106 9.21 20.11 -19.65
C PRO A 106 8.27 18.92 -19.51
N LEU A 107 8.45 18.12 -18.46
CA LEU A 107 7.69 16.91 -18.21
C LEU A 107 7.10 16.91 -16.79
N GLY A 108 5.81 16.58 -16.72
CA GLY A 108 5.05 16.46 -15.49
C GLY A 108 4.31 15.13 -15.41
N LEU A 109 3.86 14.78 -14.21
CA LEU A 109 3.01 13.60 -13.97
C LEU A 109 1.62 14.07 -13.55
N LYS A 110 0.58 13.43 -14.08
CA LYS A 110 -0.79 13.62 -13.60
C LYS A 110 -1.33 12.30 -13.08
N TRP A 111 -1.77 12.34 -11.83
CA TRP A 111 -2.32 11.16 -11.17
C TRP A 111 -3.58 10.66 -11.92
N PRO A 112 -3.81 9.34 -12.05
CA PRO A 112 -2.96 8.26 -11.52
C PRO A 112 -1.95 7.68 -12.53
N ASN A 113 -1.95 8.11 -13.80
CA ASN A 113 -1.30 7.32 -14.86
C ASN A 113 -0.89 8.10 -16.13
N ASP A 114 -0.92 9.43 -16.11
CA ASP A 114 -0.62 10.24 -17.30
C ASP A 114 0.76 10.90 -17.15
N VAL A 115 1.56 10.85 -18.21
CA VAL A 115 2.76 11.68 -18.37
C VAL A 115 2.40 12.85 -19.26
N LEU A 116 2.78 14.05 -18.84
CA LEU A 116 2.43 15.30 -19.50
C LEU A 116 3.67 16.01 -20.02
N ALA A 117 3.52 16.73 -21.14
CA ALA A 117 4.54 17.59 -21.72
C ALA A 117 3.95 18.94 -22.13
N LYS A 118 4.81 19.96 -22.28
CA LYS A 118 4.45 21.27 -22.83
C LYS A 118 5.00 21.42 -24.26
N PRO A 119 4.16 21.43 -25.30
CA PRO A 119 4.60 21.73 -26.66
C PRO A 119 5.22 23.13 -26.75
N GLY A 120 6.24 23.34 -27.57
CA GLY A 120 6.79 24.68 -27.81
C GLY A 120 7.51 25.37 -26.64
N VAL A 121 7.77 24.67 -25.54
CA VAL A 121 8.56 25.15 -24.39
C VAL A 121 9.79 24.27 -24.23
N LEU A 122 10.98 24.87 -24.13
CA LEU A 122 12.23 24.15 -23.87
C LEU A 122 12.47 24.03 -22.36
N ALA A 123 12.93 22.86 -21.89
CA ALA A 123 13.27 22.67 -20.49
C ALA A 123 14.54 23.47 -20.12
N LYS A 124 14.47 24.24 -19.02
CA LYS A 124 15.67 24.85 -18.41
C LYS A 124 16.48 23.77 -17.68
N PRO A 125 17.82 23.72 -17.82
CA PRO A 125 18.65 22.80 -17.05
C PRO A 125 18.44 22.99 -15.54
N GLY A 126 18.01 21.93 -14.83
CA GLY A 126 17.78 21.95 -13.38
C GLY A 126 16.46 22.57 -12.90
N GLY A 127 15.55 22.96 -13.79
CA GLY A 127 14.23 23.48 -13.42
C GLY A 127 13.12 22.41 -13.44
N ASN A 128 12.12 22.53 -12.56
CA ASN A 128 10.98 21.59 -12.48
C ASN A 128 9.93 21.74 -13.61
N GLY A 129 10.22 22.53 -14.65
CA GLY A 129 9.24 22.84 -15.71
C GLY A 129 8.21 23.93 -15.33
N ASP A 130 8.47 24.65 -14.23
CA ASP A 130 7.79 25.87 -13.84
C ASP A 130 8.25 26.98 -14.81
N ASP A 131 7.45 27.22 -15.85
CA ASP A 131 7.73 28.24 -16.84
C ASP A 131 6.72 29.37 -16.69
N GLU A 132 7.23 30.60 -16.72
CA GLU A 132 6.53 31.89 -16.56
C GLU A 132 5.52 32.18 -17.71
N GLY A 133 5.42 31.30 -18.71
CA GLY A 133 4.67 31.51 -19.95
C GLY A 133 3.23 30.94 -20.01
N GLY A 134 2.72 30.33 -18.95
CA GLY A 134 1.29 29.95 -18.85
C GLY A 134 0.78 28.88 -19.84
N GLN A 135 1.64 28.20 -20.60
CA GLN A 135 1.18 27.16 -21.53
C GLN A 135 0.68 25.89 -20.79
N PRO A 136 -0.43 25.29 -21.25
CA PRO A 136 -1.04 24.16 -20.57
C PRO A 136 -0.28 22.85 -20.80
N TRP A 137 -0.35 21.97 -19.80
CA TRP A 137 0.16 20.62 -19.89
C TRP A 137 -0.73 19.74 -20.79
N HIS A 138 -0.10 18.95 -21.67
CA HIS A 138 -0.79 18.02 -22.57
C HIS A 138 -0.30 16.58 -22.36
N LYS A 139 -1.19 15.60 -22.51
CA LYS A 139 -0.86 14.19 -22.31
C LYS A 139 0.03 13.66 -23.43
N VAL A 140 1.22 13.19 -23.08
CA VAL A 140 2.17 12.55 -24.02
C VAL A 140 2.21 11.03 -23.84
N ALA A 141 1.97 10.52 -22.63
CA ALA A 141 1.93 9.08 -22.38
C ALA A 141 0.83 8.68 -21.40
N GLY A 142 0.41 7.42 -21.48
CA GLY A 142 -0.51 6.79 -20.53
C GLY A 142 0.00 5.42 -20.07
N VAL A 143 -0.23 5.12 -18.79
CA VAL A 143 0.12 3.84 -18.17
C VAL A 143 -1.15 3.03 -17.85
N LEU A 144 -1.10 1.72 -18.08
CA LEU A 144 -2.15 0.78 -17.68
C LEU A 144 -1.53 -0.46 -17.00
N CYS A 145 -1.76 -0.60 -15.70
CA CYS A 145 -1.32 -1.77 -14.95
C CYS A 145 -2.47 -2.77 -14.79
N SER A 146 -2.16 -4.06 -14.94
CA SER A 146 -3.07 -5.19 -14.71
C SER A 146 -2.35 -6.26 -13.92
N VAL A 147 -3.02 -6.88 -12.95
CA VAL A 147 -2.43 -7.95 -12.13
C VAL A 147 -2.81 -9.31 -12.70
N ALA A 148 -1.82 -10.11 -13.06
CA ALA A 148 -1.98 -11.53 -13.33
C ALA A 148 -1.85 -12.30 -12.02
N ALA A 149 -2.97 -12.84 -11.54
CA ALA A 149 -3.03 -13.62 -10.31
C ALA A 149 -2.33 -14.98 -10.47
N GLY A 150 -1.65 -15.45 -9.42
CA GLY A 150 -0.91 -16.71 -9.43
C GLY A 150 -0.08 -16.89 -8.15
N VAL A 151 0.70 -17.97 -8.07
CA VAL A 151 1.58 -18.27 -6.91
C VAL A 151 2.62 -17.15 -6.70
N ASN A 152 3.10 -16.56 -7.80
CA ASN A 152 3.89 -15.33 -7.81
C ASN A 152 3.12 -14.31 -8.66
N PRO A 153 2.33 -13.41 -8.04
CA PRO A 153 1.55 -12.45 -8.80
C PRO A 153 2.48 -11.53 -9.59
N VAL A 154 2.13 -11.29 -10.85
CA VAL A 154 2.89 -10.47 -11.78
C VAL A 154 2.05 -9.26 -12.14
N VAL A 155 2.68 -8.09 -12.22
CA VAL A 155 2.04 -6.91 -12.80
C VAL A 155 2.43 -6.81 -14.27
N VAL A 156 1.42 -6.77 -15.14
CA VAL A 156 1.56 -6.40 -16.54
C VAL A 156 1.35 -4.90 -16.66
N ILE A 157 2.37 -4.20 -17.12
CA ILE A 157 2.41 -2.75 -17.25
C ILE A 157 2.41 -2.40 -18.73
N GLY A 158 1.35 -1.77 -19.20
CA GLY A 158 1.24 -1.21 -20.54
C GLY A 158 1.58 0.27 -20.54
N ILE A 159 2.36 0.70 -21.52
CA ILE A 159 2.81 2.07 -21.74
C ILE A 159 2.48 2.44 -23.19
N GLY A 160 1.61 3.42 -23.34
CA GLY A 160 1.36 4.10 -24.60
C GLY A 160 2.06 5.45 -24.59
N LEU A 161 3.04 5.67 -25.47
CA LEU A 161 3.77 6.94 -25.58
C LEU A 161 3.65 7.51 -26.99
N ASN A 162 3.19 8.76 -27.07
CA ASN A 162 3.03 9.49 -28.33
C ASN A 162 4.37 10.08 -28.76
N VAL A 163 4.90 9.64 -29.91
CA VAL A 163 6.25 10.02 -30.36
C VAL A 163 6.18 10.92 -31.58
N HIS A 164 5.68 10.41 -32.70
CA HIS A 164 5.69 11.08 -34.00
C HIS A 164 4.30 11.47 -34.52
N GLN A 165 3.23 11.30 -33.73
CA GLN A 165 1.89 11.74 -34.12
C GLN A 165 1.86 13.25 -34.36
N THR A 166 1.17 13.66 -35.42
CA THR A 166 0.75 15.04 -35.64
C THR A 166 -0.50 15.36 -34.82
N GLN A 167 -0.86 16.64 -34.72
CA GLN A 167 -2.04 17.06 -33.94
C GLN A 167 -3.34 16.37 -34.39
N HIS A 168 -3.51 16.12 -35.68
CA HIS A 168 -4.72 15.48 -36.23
C HIS A 168 -4.81 13.96 -35.99
N GLU A 169 -3.69 13.32 -35.63
CA GLU A 169 -3.61 11.89 -35.36
C GLU A 169 -3.74 11.57 -33.87
N LEU A 170 -3.80 12.59 -33.01
CA LEU A 170 -3.96 12.44 -31.57
C LEU A 170 -5.45 12.28 -31.20
N PRO A 171 -5.74 11.50 -30.14
CA PRO A 171 -7.12 11.18 -29.77
C PRO A 171 -7.90 12.37 -29.20
N THR A 172 -7.21 13.38 -28.67
CA THR A 172 -7.81 14.58 -28.08
C THR A 172 -6.93 15.80 -28.30
N GLU A 173 -7.54 17.00 -28.31
CA GLU A 173 -6.81 18.28 -28.31
C GLU A 173 -5.95 18.49 -27.05
N GLN A 174 -6.24 17.75 -25.97
CA GLN A 174 -5.48 17.74 -24.72
C GLN A 174 -4.27 16.78 -24.74
N SER A 175 -4.06 16.06 -25.84
CA SER A 175 -2.91 15.18 -26.04
C SER A 175 -1.81 15.90 -26.83
N THR A 176 -0.56 15.47 -26.65
CA THR A 176 0.59 15.89 -27.45
C THR A 176 1.44 14.67 -27.83
N SER A 177 2.46 14.88 -28.65
CA SER A 177 3.52 13.94 -28.98
C SER A 177 4.89 14.60 -28.77
N LEU A 178 5.95 13.79 -28.66
CA LEU A 178 7.31 14.33 -28.58
C LEU A 178 7.69 15.18 -29.81
N ALA A 179 7.23 14.80 -31.01
CA ALA A 179 7.42 15.57 -32.23
C ALA A 179 6.76 16.96 -32.16
N LEU A 180 5.55 17.08 -31.60
CA LEU A 180 4.89 18.38 -31.38
C LEU A 180 5.60 19.23 -30.31
N CYS A 181 6.37 18.60 -29.43
CA CYS A 181 7.28 19.28 -28.51
C CYS A 181 8.64 19.63 -29.14
N GLY A 182 8.85 19.38 -30.44
CA GLY A 182 10.10 19.66 -31.14
C GLY A 182 11.19 18.62 -30.90
N VAL A 183 10.84 17.42 -30.42
CA VAL A 183 11.78 16.34 -30.13
C VAL A 183 11.74 15.32 -31.25
N GLU A 184 12.91 15.07 -31.82
CA GLU A 184 13.13 14.01 -32.78
C GLU A 184 13.97 12.90 -32.13
N VAL A 185 13.37 11.73 -31.93
CA VAL A 185 14.02 10.59 -31.24
C VAL A 185 13.50 9.29 -31.81
N ALA A 186 14.37 8.29 -31.96
CA ALA A 186 13.98 6.97 -32.40
C ALA A 186 13.15 6.23 -31.34
N ARG A 187 12.11 5.51 -31.76
CA ARG A 187 11.24 4.76 -30.84
C ARG A 187 11.99 3.67 -30.09
N GLU A 188 12.97 3.04 -30.72
CA GLU A 188 13.83 2.03 -30.07
C GLU A 188 14.65 2.63 -28.93
N GLU A 189 15.20 3.83 -29.11
CA GLU A 189 15.97 4.51 -28.05
C GLU A 189 15.11 4.81 -26.83
N LEU A 190 13.88 5.27 -27.04
CA LEU A 190 12.89 5.48 -25.99
C LEU A 190 12.51 4.17 -25.29
N ILE A 191 12.25 3.09 -26.03
CA ILE A 191 11.94 1.78 -25.45
C ILE A 191 13.09 1.32 -24.55
N LEU A 192 14.33 1.41 -25.02
CA LEU A 192 15.52 1.03 -24.25
C LEU A 192 15.69 1.90 -22.99
N ALA A 193 15.48 3.21 -23.09
CA ALA A 193 15.54 4.11 -21.95
C ALA A 193 14.44 3.81 -20.91
N ILE A 194 13.20 3.60 -21.35
CA ILE A 194 12.08 3.23 -20.48
C ILE A 194 12.36 1.90 -19.76
N LEU A 195 12.85 0.88 -20.47
CA LEU A 195 13.18 -0.41 -19.88
C LEU A 195 14.30 -0.32 -18.84
N ARG A 196 15.30 0.56 -19.05
CA ARG A 196 16.35 0.81 -18.04
C ARG A 196 15.77 1.45 -16.78
N GLU A 197 14.98 2.51 -16.94
CA GLU A 197 14.35 3.22 -15.81
C GLU A 197 13.36 2.33 -15.05
N LEU A 198 12.62 1.47 -15.75
CA LEU A 198 11.72 0.50 -15.12
C LEU A 198 12.46 -0.45 -14.16
N VAL A 199 13.69 -0.88 -14.48
CA VAL A 199 14.50 -1.69 -13.55
C VAL A 199 14.86 -0.90 -12.30
N VAL A 200 15.15 0.40 -12.44
CA VAL A 200 15.51 1.28 -11.32
C VAL A 200 14.32 1.45 -10.37
N VAL A 201 13.14 1.86 -10.87
CA VAL A 201 11.96 1.99 -10.01
C VAL A 201 11.46 0.65 -9.47
N GLN A 202 11.53 -0.44 -10.25
CA GLN A 202 11.10 -1.77 -9.78
C GLN A 202 11.88 -2.23 -8.53
N ARG A 203 13.16 -1.90 -8.43
CA ARG A 203 13.98 -2.25 -7.24
C ARG A 203 13.50 -1.56 -5.96
N VAL A 204 12.86 -0.40 -6.09
CA VAL A 204 12.53 0.46 -4.95
C VAL A 204 11.03 0.65 -4.73
N TRP A 205 10.15 0.25 -5.67
CA TRP A 205 8.71 0.50 -5.60
C TRP A 205 7.99 -0.21 -4.42
N ALA A 206 8.65 -1.20 -3.81
CA ALA A 206 8.21 -1.86 -2.58
C ALA A 206 8.58 -1.05 -1.31
N THR A 207 9.31 0.06 -1.46
CA THR A 207 9.72 0.99 -0.42
C THR A 207 9.25 2.40 -0.78
N ALA A 208 9.34 3.36 0.15
CA ALA A 208 8.95 4.75 -0.09
C ALA A 208 10.04 5.62 -0.74
N GLN A 209 11.16 5.03 -1.22
CA GLN A 209 12.36 5.76 -1.63
C GLN A 209 12.15 6.74 -2.80
N SER A 210 11.20 6.47 -3.70
CA SER A 210 10.90 7.33 -4.87
C SER A 210 9.54 8.01 -4.78
N ASP A 211 8.88 7.96 -3.63
CA ASP A 211 7.55 8.57 -3.46
C ASP A 211 7.64 10.10 -3.55
N ASP A 212 8.69 10.69 -2.96
CA ASP A 212 8.92 12.13 -3.00
C ASP A 212 9.34 12.62 -4.39
N ASP A 213 10.11 11.82 -5.14
CA ASP A 213 10.44 12.09 -6.54
C ASP A 213 9.17 12.17 -7.40
N TYR A 214 8.23 11.25 -7.17
CA TYR A 214 6.93 11.29 -7.84
C TYR A 214 6.13 12.53 -7.43
N ARG A 215 6.02 12.82 -6.12
CA ARG A 215 5.26 13.97 -5.61
C ARG A 215 5.80 15.29 -6.18
N ALA A 216 7.13 15.45 -6.22
CA ALA A 216 7.78 16.63 -6.79
C ALA A 216 7.50 16.80 -8.29
N ALA A 217 7.32 15.70 -9.03
CA ALA A 217 7.00 15.72 -10.45
C ALA A 217 5.49 15.74 -10.76
N CYS A 218 4.63 15.58 -9.74
CA CYS A 218 3.18 15.47 -9.92
C CYS A 218 2.52 16.84 -10.00
N VAL A 219 2.19 17.28 -11.21
CA VAL A 219 1.60 18.60 -11.48
C VAL A 219 0.11 18.66 -11.12
N THR A 220 -0.47 17.55 -10.68
CA THR A 220 -1.81 17.54 -10.06
C THR A 220 -1.77 18.16 -8.66
N ILE A 221 -0.67 17.97 -7.91
CA ILE A 221 -0.55 18.47 -6.55
C ILE A 221 -0.50 20.01 -6.57
N GLY A 222 -1.29 20.64 -5.70
CA GLY A 222 -1.47 22.09 -5.62
C GLY A 222 -2.46 22.66 -6.65
N GLN A 223 -3.15 21.83 -7.44
CA GLN A 223 -4.15 22.28 -8.41
C GLN A 223 -5.58 22.07 -7.91
N GLN A 224 -6.49 22.94 -8.35
CA GLN A 224 -7.93 22.70 -8.28
C GLN A 224 -8.32 21.66 -9.32
N VAL A 225 -8.99 20.60 -8.87
CA VAL A 225 -9.32 19.44 -9.69
C VAL A 225 -10.78 19.05 -9.53
N GLN A 226 -11.32 18.47 -10.60
CA GLN A 226 -12.51 17.65 -10.56
C GLN A 226 -12.08 16.20 -10.74
N LEU A 227 -12.19 15.41 -9.67
CA LEU A 227 -11.96 13.97 -9.69
C LEU A 227 -13.26 13.27 -10.07
N GLN A 228 -13.27 12.60 -11.21
CA GLN A 228 -14.37 11.75 -11.65
C GLN A 228 -14.17 10.35 -11.08
N THR A 229 -15.05 9.93 -10.17
CA THR A 229 -15.11 8.59 -9.60
C THR A 229 -16.37 7.86 -10.09
N PRO A 230 -16.47 6.53 -9.93
CA PRO A 230 -17.71 5.80 -10.22
C PRO A 230 -18.94 6.28 -9.43
N GLU A 231 -18.74 6.93 -8.28
CA GLU A 231 -19.79 7.43 -7.39
C GLU A 231 -20.21 8.88 -7.71
N GLY A 232 -19.43 9.62 -8.50
CA GLY A 232 -19.72 11.00 -8.85
C GLY A 232 -18.49 11.84 -9.17
N THR A 233 -18.70 13.15 -9.36
CA THR A 233 -17.61 14.11 -9.54
C THR A 233 -17.34 14.84 -8.23
N ILE A 234 -16.07 14.87 -7.82
CA ILE A 234 -15.59 15.46 -6.58
C ILE A 234 -14.71 16.65 -6.95
N ALA A 235 -15.08 17.85 -6.51
CA ALA A 235 -14.30 19.06 -6.76
C ALA A 235 -13.50 19.44 -5.50
N GLY A 236 -12.22 19.74 -5.66
CA GLY A 236 -11.35 20.17 -4.56
C GLY A 236 -9.91 20.41 -5.00
N GLU A 237 -9.04 20.73 -4.06
CA GLU A 237 -7.61 20.89 -4.29
C GLU A 237 -6.89 19.56 -4.09
N ALA A 238 -6.07 19.12 -5.04
CA ALA A 238 -5.23 17.96 -4.83
C ALA A 238 -4.02 18.35 -3.97
N VAL A 239 -3.96 17.90 -2.72
CA VAL A 239 -2.93 18.34 -1.74
C VAL A 239 -1.78 17.35 -1.58
N GLY A 240 -1.89 16.14 -2.12
CA GLY A 240 -0.80 15.17 -2.05
C GLY A 240 -1.17 13.78 -2.54
N VAL A 241 -0.23 12.85 -2.36
CA VAL A 241 -0.43 11.41 -2.59
C VAL A 241 0.04 10.66 -1.34
N ASP A 242 -0.83 9.84 -0.76
CA ASP A 242 -0.58 9.13 0.50
C ASP A 242 0.40 7.95 0.36
N ALA A 243 0.74 7.30 1.47
CA ALA A 243 1.66 6.16 1.48
C ALA A 243 1.19 4.94 0.66
N SER A 244 -0.08 4.88 0.28
CA SER A 244 -0.69 3.83 -0.54
C SER A 244 -0.85 4.21 -2.01
N GLY A 245 -0.47 5.43 -2.42
CA GLY A 245 -0.57 5.91 -3.79
C GLY A 245 -1.93 6.54 -4.13
N ARG A 246 -2.75 6.86 -3.12
CA ARG A 246 -4.06 7.50 -3.28
C ARG A 246 -3.90 9.02 -3.37
N ILE A 247 -4.65 9.68 -4.26
CA ILE A 247 -4.68 11.15 -4.33
C ILE A 247 -5.45 11.70 -3.14
N LEU A 248 -4.89 12.71 -2.48
CA LEU A 248 -5.53 13.44 -1.39
C LEU A 248 -6.22 14.67 -1.97
N ILE A 249 -7.55 14.73 -1.89
CA ILE A 249 -8.33 15.89 -2.34
C ILE A 249 -8.87 16.62 -1.11
N SER A 250 -8.55 17.91 -1.03
CA SER A 250 -9.07 18.85 -0.04
C SER A 250 -10.29 19.56 -0.60
N HIS A 251 -11.45 19.39 0.03
CA HIS A 251 -12.68 20.10 -0.30
C HIS A 251 -13.38 20.55 0.97
N ALA A 252 -13.89 21.78 0.97
CA ALA A 252 -14.71 22.33 2.06
C ALA A 252 -14.20 22.01 3.49
N ASN A 253 -12.87 22.11 3.70
CA ASN A 253 -12.13 21.85 4.96
C ASN A 253 -11.93 20.37 5.39
N ARG A 254 -12.13 19.39 4.50
CA ARG A 254 -11.78 17.97 4.72
C ARG A 254 -10.81 17.51 3.64
N THR A 255 -9.88 16.60 3.98
CA THR A 255 -9.01 15.94 3.00
C THR A 255 -9.34 14.45 2.95
N ASP A 256 -9.81 13.99 1.81
CA ASP A 256 -10.17 12.59 1.57
C ASP A 256 -9.18 11.93 0.60
N ALA A 257 -8.93 10.62 0.79
CA ALA A 257 -7.98 9.85 0.00
C ALA A 257 -8.68 8.94 -1.02
N TYR A 258 -8.39 9.13 -2.31
CA TYR A 258 -9.05 8.40 -3.39
C TYR A 258 -8.08 7.47 -4.14
N SER A 259 -8.48 6.20 -4.28
CA SER A 259 -7.69 5.16 -4.97
C SER A 259 -8.03 5.03 -6.46
N VAL A 260 -9.20 5.53 -6.87
CA VAL A 260 -9.71 5.40 -8.25
C VAL A 260 -10.37 6.71 -8.67
N GLY A 261 -9.99 7.22 -9.83
CA GLY A 261 -10.69 8.28 -10.53
C GLY A 261 -9.86 8.86 -11.67
N ASP A 262 -10.50 9.73 -12.46
CA ASP A 262 -9.86 10.54 -13.49
C ASP A 262 -9.81 12.00 -13.02
N VAL A 263 -8.65 12.64 -13.14
CA VAL A 263 -8.45 14.02 -12.70
C VAL A 263 -8.54 14.99 -13.88
N VAL A 264 -9.44 15.97 -13.76
CA VAL A 264 -9.55 17.14 -14.65
C VAL A 264 -9.04 18.37 -13.89
N HIS A 265 -8.02 19.06 -14.43
CA HIS A 265 -7.57 20.33 -13.86
C HIS A 265 -8.57 21.43 -14.23
N VAL A 266 -9.09 22.14 -13.24
CA VAL A 266 -10.06 23.22 -13.45
C VAL A 266 -9.29 24.51 -13.72
N ARG A 267 -9.56 25.18 -14.85
CA ARG A 267 -9.02 26.54 -15.07
C ARG A 267 -9.65 27.48 -14.06
N ALA A 268 -8.85 28.35 -13.45
CA ALA A 268 -9.37 29.46 -12.66
C ALA A 268 -10.28 30.32 -13.56
N SER A 269 -11.59 30.24 -13.35
CA SER A 269 -12.50 31.28 -13.83
C SER A 269 -12.24 32.53 -12.99
N GLU A 270 -11.92 33.65 -13.63
CA GLU A 270 -11.73 34.94 -12.95
C GLU A 270 -12.87 35.19 -11.95
N PRO A 271 -12.55 35.51 -10.69
CA PRO A 271 -13.59 35.95 -9.77
C PRO A 271 -14.06 37.34 -10.21
N PRO A 272 -15.37 37.65 -10.07
CA PRO A 272 -15.80 39.03 -10.23
C PRO A 272 -15.08 39.87 -9.17
N VAL A 273 -14.54 41.01 -9.60
CA VAL A 273 -13.89 41.97 -8.72
C VAL A 273 -14.91 42.42 -7.66
N SER A 274 -14.80 41.86 -6.46
CA SER A 274 -15.46 42.40 -5.28
C SER A 274 -14.49 42.35 -4.12
N ARG A 275 -14.24 43.53 -3.55
CA ARG A 275 -13.42 43.81 -2.37
C ARG A 275 -13.58 42.73 -1.29
N VAL A 276 -12.62 41.82 -1.18
CA VAL A 276 -12.39 41.02 0.04
C VAL A 276 -10.89 40.95 0.28
N VAL A 277 -10.35 42.00 0.88
CA VAL A 277 -9.06 41.95 1.58
C VAL A 277 -9.39 42.22 3.04
N THR A 278 -9.71 41.15 3.81
CA THR A 278 -9.48 41.05 5.27
C THR A 278 -10.00 39.76 5.94
N ALA A 279 -10.95 39.00 5.37
CA ALA A 279 -11.59 37.90 6.13
C ALA A 279 -10.90 36.50 6.03
N GLN A 280 -10.25 36.15 4.91
CA GLN A 280 -9.66 34.81 4.72
C GLN A 280 -8.33 34.60 5.46
N ARG A 281 -7.59 35.67 5.72
CA ARG A 281 -6.30 35.59 6.43
C ARG A 281 -6.52 35.29 7.92
N VAL A 282 -7.52 35.93 8.52
CA VAL A 282 -7.94 35.69 9.92
C VAL A 282 -8.41 34.24 10.15
N ALA A 283 -9.20 33.66 9.24
CA ALA A 283 -9.72 32.30 9.42
C ALA A 283 -8.67 31.17 9.22
N ALA A 284 -7.60 31.44 8.47
CA ALA A 284 -6.46 30.53 8.29
C ALA A 284 -5.47 30.68 9.45
N ASP A 285 -5.22 31.91 9.90
CA ASP A 285 -4.46 32.20 11.13
C ASP A 285 -5.14 31.53 12.35
N ASP A 286 -6.47 31.55 12.45
CA ASP A 286 -7.26 30.85 13.49
C ASP A 286 -7.12 29.30 13.47
N ALA A 287 -6.80 28.71 12.32
CA ALA A 287 -6.63 27.25 12.19
C ALA A 287 -5.22 26.83 12.62
N ALA A 288 -4.21 27.55 12.12
CA ALA A 288 -2.82 27.33 12.50
C ALA A 288 -2.63 27.57 14.01
N GLU A 289 -3.16 28.67 14.55
CA GLU A 289 -3.12 28.96 15.99
C GLU A 289 -3.82 27.88 16.83
N PHE A 290 -4.93 27.31 16.33
CA PHE A 290 -5.61 26.20 17.00
C PHE A 290 -4.75 24.93 17.00
N VAL A 291 -4.12 24.60 15.88
CA VAL A 291 -3.22 23.42 15.78
C VAL A 291 -2.01 23.59 16.67
N ASP A 292 -1.39 24.77 16.67
CA ASP A 292 -0.24 25.09 17.54
C ASP A 292 -0.60 24.97 19.02
N LYS A 293 -1.79 25.42 19.42
CA LYS A 293 -2.28 25.27 20.80
C LYS A 293 -2.52 23.82 21.19
N ILE A 294 -3.06 23.00 20.29
CA ILE A 294 -3.27 21.56 20.52
C ILE A 294 -1.92 20.85 20.63
N ASP A 295 -0.97 21.19 19.76
CA ASP A 295 0.39 20.65 19.79
C ASP A 295 1.09 20.99 21.12
N GLU A 296 1.04 22.26 21.56
CA GLU A 296 1.59 22.68 22.84
C GLU A 296 0.96 21.93 24.03
N GLN A 297 -0.35 21.66 23.98
CA GLN A 297 -1.04 20.89 25.02
C GLN A 297 -0.63 19.41 25.05
N LEU A 298 -0.43 18.79 23.88
CA LEU A 298 0.01 17.40 23.78
C LEU A 298 1.48 17.22 24.15
N MET A 299 2.34 18.16 23.72
CA MET A 299 3.79 18.11 23.90
C MET A 299 4.24 18.78 25.21
N GLY A 300 3.35 19.50 25.90
CA GLY A 300 3.61 20.22 27.15
C GLY A 300 4.46 21.49 27.01
N HIS A 301 5.01 21.74 25.83
CA HIS A 301 5.91 22.86 25.54
C HIS A 301 5.69 23.37 24.12
N PRO A 302 5.87 24.68 23.87
CA PRO A 302 5.77 25.25 22.52
C PRO A 302 6.96 24.87 21.65
N ARG A 303 6.78 24.95 20.33
CA ARG A 303 7.85 24.83 19.34
C ARG A 303 8.71 26.09 19.34
N THR A 304 9.98 25.95 19.69
CA THR A 304 10.92 27.07 19.85
C THR A 304 12.17 26.94 18.99
N MET A 305 12.36 25.80 18.33
CA MET A 305 13.61 25.43 17.66
C MET A 305 13.40 25.00 16.21
N ARG A 306 14.37 25.36 15.38
CA ARG A 306 14.52 24.93 13.98
C ARG A 306 15.35 23.65 13.93
N ARG A 307 15.44 23.08 12.73
CA ARG A 307 16.22 21.86 12.46
C ARG A 307 17.72 21.99 12.81
N GLY A 308 18.30 23.20 12.69
CA GLY A 308 19.69 23.44 13.07
C GLY A 308 19.90 23.43 14.58
N ASP A 309 18.95 24.01 15.31
CA ASP A 309 19.06 24.31 16.74
C ASP A 309 18.99 23.04 17.60
N ILE A 310 18.25 22.01 17.15
CA ILE A 310 18.04 20.79 17.93
C ILE A 310 19.34 19.99 18.15
N SER A 311 20.27 19.98 17.20
CA SER A 311 21.54 19.25 17.35
C SER A 311 22.41 19.88 18.43
N GLU A 312 22.47 21.22 18.45
CA GLU A 312 23.19 21.99 19.45
C GLU A 312 22.54 21.84 20.83
N ALA A 313 21.21 21.98 20.92
CA ALA A 313 20.48 21.90 22.18
C ALA A 313 20.46 20.48 22.78
N SER A 314 20.40 19.44 21.94
CA SER A 314 20.43 18.05 22.40
C SER A 314 21.85 17.53 22.69
N GLY A 315 22.88 18.13 22.07
CA GLY A 315 24.26 17.61 22.11
C GLY A 315 24.48 16.37 21.25
N ILE A 316 23.50 16.03 20.39
CA ILE A 316 23.49 14.85 19.51
C ILE A 316 23.85 15.30 18.10
N PRO A 317 24.75 14.59 17.37
CA PRO A 317 25.10 14.93 16.00
C PRO A 317 23.87 15.01 15.09
N ALA A 318 23.80 16.05 14.25
CA ALA A 318 22.65 16.35 13.40
C ALA A 318 22.23 15.19 12.49
N GLU A 319 23.18 14.37 12.04
CA GLU A 319 22.89 13.18 11.24
C GLU A 319 22.17 12.10 12.04
N VAL A 320 22.61 11.86 13.27
CA VAL A 320 22.06 10.86 14.20
C VAL A 320 20.67 11.28 14.64
N SER A 321 20.49 12.53 15.09
CA SER A 321 19.18 13.06 15.49
C SER A 321 18.19 13.02 14.32
N ALA A 322 18.60 13.44 13.11
CA ALA A 322 17.75 13.36 11.93
C ALA A 322 17.41 11.92 11.52
N GLN A 323 18.27 10.94 11.80
CA GLN A 323 18.01 9.53 11.50
C GLN A 323 17.08 8.86 12.51
N ILE A 324 17.20 9.21 13.80
CA ILE A 324 16.24 8.80 14.84
C ILE A 324 14.87 9.40 14.50
N TRP A 325 14.81 10.70 14.19
CA TRP A 325 13.57 11.41 13.83
C TRP A 325 12.86 10.80 12.63
N ARG A 326 13.61 10.48 11.56
CA ARG A 326 13.09 9.76 10.39
C ARG A 326 12.63 8.35 10.73
N SER A 327 13.32 7.67 11.65
CA SER A 327 12.95 6.31 12.04
C SER A 327 11.63 6.31 12.84
N LEU A 328 11.39 7.34 13.67
CA LEU A 328 10.11 7.54 14.35
C LEU A 328 8.95 7.87 13.38
N GLY A 329 9.25 8.20 12.12
CA GLY A 329 8.25 8.45 11.07
C GLY A 329 7.80 9.91 10.96
N PHE A 330 8.47 10.83 11.64
CA PHE A 330 8.11 12.26 11.60
C PHE A 330 8.60 12.96 10.32
N VAL A 331 7.80 13.92 9.84
CA VAL A 331 8.05 14.70 8.61
C VAL A 331 9.27 15.61 8.79
N ARG A 332 10.02 15.84 7.71
CA ARG A 332 11.13 16.81 7.72
C ARG A 332 10.58 18.24 7.81
N ALA A 333 10.92 18.93 8.90
CA ALA A 333 10.77 20.38 9.01
C ALA A 333 11.53 21.10 7.89
N ARG A 334 10.90 22.12 7.28
CA ARG A 334 11.61 23.06 6.41
C ARG A 334 12.64 23.84 7.27
N GLY A 335 13.74 24.25 6.66
CA GLY A 335 14.90 24.78 7.40
C GLY A 335 14.61 26.04 8.22
N ASP A 336 13.54 26.75 7.88
CA ASP A 336 13.12 28.02 8.44
C ASP A 336 11.87 27.95 9.35
N GLU A 337 11.33 26.76 9.62
CA GLU A 337 10.14 26.58 10.45
C GLU A 337 10.52 26.21 11.89
N LEU A 338 9.80 26.79 12.88
CA LEU A 338 9.87 26.34 14.26
C LEU A 338 9.07 25.04 14.38
N PHE A 339 9.78 23.93 14.50
CA PHE A 339 9.18 22.61 14.44
C PHE A 339 9.46 21.79 15.70
N PHE A 340 10.51 22.14 16.45
CA PHE A 340 10.97 21.38 17.61
C PHE A 340 10.77 22.18 18.91
N GLY A 341 10.47 21.47 20.00
CA GLY A 341 10.36 21.96 21.36
C GLY A 341 11.17 21.13 22.35
N GLN A 342 11.00 21.40 23.64
CA GLN A 342 11.75 20.75 24.72
C GLN A 342 11.52 19.23 24.78
N ALA A 343 10.28 18.78 24.52
CA ALA A 343 9.92 17.36 24.49
C ALA A 343 10.71 16.57 23.43
N ASP A 344 11.06 17.19 22.31
CA ASP A 344 11.81 16.53 21.23
C ASP A 344 13.27 16.31 21.63
N ILE A 345 13.87 17.25 22.37
CA ILE A 345 15.20 17.08 22.96
C ILE A 345 15.20 15.90 23.93
N GLU A 346 14.21 15.84 24.82
CA GLU A 346 14.10 14.78 25.82
C GLU A 346 13.94 13.40 25.17
N ALA A 347 13.08 13.30 24.15
CA ALA A 347 12.90 12.08 23.38
C ALA A 347 14.20 11.63 22.67
N LEU A 348 14.97 12.57 22.10
CA LEU A 348 16.25 12.25 21.46
C LEU A 348 17.33 11.83 22.46
N ARG A 349 17.41 12.51 23.61
CA ARG A 349 18.37 12.18 24.68
C ARG A 349 18.14 10.77 25.22
N LEU A 350 16.89 10.33 25.34
CA LEU A 350 16.59 8.96 25.79
C LEU A 350 17.25 7.89 24.90
N PHE A 351 17.27 8.07 23.58
CA PHE A 351 17.99 7.16 22.69
C PHE A 351 19.52 7.33 22.78
N ASP A 352 20.01 8.56 22.86
CA ASP A 352 21.46 8.85 22.96
C ASP A 352 22.07 8.28 24.25
N ASP A 353 21.39 8.42 25.38
CA ASP A 353 21.84 7.90 26.68
C ASP A 353 21.98 6.38 26.62
N LEU A 354 20.98 5.66 26.08
CA LEU A 354 21.04 4.20 25.92
C LEU A 354 22.17 3.75 24.99
N ILE A 355 22.51 4.54 23.97
CA ILE A 355 23.61 4.26 23.05
C ILE A 355 24.96 4.51 23.74
N ARG A 356 25.12 5.65 24.43
CA ARG A 356 26.37 6.04 25.11
C ARG A 356 26.70 5.13 26.27
N GLU A 357 25.69 4.67 27.02
CA GLU A 357 25.84 3.69 28.09
C GLU A 357 26.12 2.27 27.57
N GLY A 358 26.02 2.05 26.25
CA GLY A 358 26.27 0.75 25.62
C GLY A 358 25.17 -0.28 25.85
N VAL A 359 23.97 0.15 26.26
CA VAL A 359 22.81 -0.73 26.46
C VAL A 359 22.30 -1.27 25.12
N ILE A 360 22.30 -0.41 24.09
CA ILE A 360 21.92 -0.77 22.72
C ILE A 360 22.92 -0.17 21.71
N ASP A 361 23.07 -0.83 20.55
CA ASP A 361 23.81 -0.25 19.42
C ASP A 361 22.91 0.67 18.57
N LEU A 362 23.53 1.46 17.68
CA LEU A 362 22.83 2.37 16.77
C LEU A 362 21.81 1.63 15.88
N THR A 363 22.13 0.41 15.44
CA THR A 363 21.25 -0.41 14.61
C THR A 363 19.96 -0.76 15.35
N THR A 364 20.08 -1.20 16.61
CA THR A 364 18.96 -1.54 17.49
C THR A 364 18.15 -0.31 17.85
N ALA A 365 18.80 0.82 18.16
CA ALA A 365 18.14 2.09 18.42
C ALA A 365 17.24 2.52 17.24
N PHE A 366 17.74 2.49 16.01
CA PHE A 366 16.93 2.79 14.82
C PHE A 366 15.81 1.78 14.59
N GLY A 367 16.04 0.50 14.91
CA GLY A 367 15.02 -0.55 14.85
C GLY A 367 13.87 -0.28 15.82
N LEU A 368 14.20 0.04 17.07
CA LEU A 368 13.25 0.38 18.13
C LEU A 368 12.49 1.67 17.81
N ALA A 369 13.17 2.73 17.39
CA ALA A 369 12.55 3.98 16.95
C ALA A 369 11.51 3.72 15.84
N ARG A 370 11.82 2.87 14.85
CA ARG A 370 10.88 2.49 13.78
C ARG A 370 9.70 1.67 14.28
N ALA A 371 9.93 0.77 15.23
CA ALA A 371 8.87 -0.05 15.80
C ALA A 371 7.90 0.80 16.63
N VAL A 372 8.44 1.70 17.48
CA VAL A 372 7.66 2.66 18.28
C VAL A 372 6.86 3.58 17.35
N GLY A 373 7.54 4.28 16.44
CA GLY A 373 6.90 5.25 15.53
C GLY A 373 5.73 4.67 14.72
N ARG A 374 5.91 3.48 14.12
CA ARG A 374 4.83 2.82 13.37
C ARG A 374 3.65 2.38 14.24
N SER A 375 3.92 1.99 15.48
CA SER A 375 2.88 1.51 16.40
C SER A 375 2.09 2.69 16.96
N THR A 376 2.77 3.77 17.33
CA THR A 376 2.14 4.97 17.88
C THR A 376 1.41 5.77 16.81
N ASP A 377 1.89 5.82 15.55
CA ASP A 377 1.18 6.42 14.42
C ASP A 377 -0.19 5.76 14.19
N ARG A 378 -0.21 4.42 14.11
CA ARG A 378 -1.46 3.66 13.99
C ARG A 378 -2.39 3.89 15.18
N MET A 379 -1.85 3.88 16.39
CA MET A 379 -2.62 4.10 17.60
C MET A 379 -3.24 5.51 17.61
N ALA A 380 -2.47 6.54 17.27
CA ALA A 380 -2.96 7.92 17.19
C ALA A 380 -4.07 8.06 16.15
N MET A 381 -3.89 7.50 14.96
CA MET A 381 -4.90 7.52 13.89
C MET A 381 -6.19 6.81 14.31
N TRP A 382 -6.08 5.63 14.94
CA TRP A 382 -7.24 4.89 15.44
C TRP A 382 -7.95 5.62 16.58
N SER A 383 -7.22 6.18 17.54
CA SER A 383 -7.80 6.97 18.63
C SER A 383 -8.54 8.18 18.09
N LEU A 384 -7.94 8.92 17.15
CA LEU A 384 -8.59 10.08 16.55
C LEU A 384 -9.87 9.70 15.79
N GLN A 385 -9.86 8.58 15.06
CA GLN A 385 -11.04 8.09 14.34
C GLN A 385 -12.17 7.68 15.30
N LEU A 386 -11.87 6.89 16.34
CA LEU A 386 -12.88 6.44 17.30
C LEU A 386 -13.51 7.62 18.06
N ILE A 387 -12.70 8.64 18.37
CA ILE A 387 -13.18 9.86 19.03
C ILE A 387 -14.00 10.70 18.04
N ALA A 388 -13.59 10.79 16.78
CA ALA A 388 -14.37 11.46 15.74
C ALA A 388 -15.76 10.83 15.57
N ASP A 389 -15.81 9.49 15.56
CA ASP A 389 -17.05 8.72 15.47
C ASP A 389 -17.94 8.93 16.70
N LEU A 390 -17.35 9.09 17.89
CA LEU A 390 -18.07 9.38 19.14
C LEU A 390 -18.67 10.80 19.16
N VAL A 391 -17.94 11.79 18.65
CA VAL A 391 -18.34 13.22 18.68
C VAL A 391 -19.38 13.53 17.59
N SER A 392 -19.46 12.72 16.53
CA SER A 392 -20.41 12.91 15.44
C SER A 392 -21.82 12.46 15.86
N GLU A 393 -22.67 13.40 16.28
CA GLU A 393 -24.05 13.12 16.75
C GLU A 393 -25.04 12.74 15.63
N ASP A 394 -24.73 13.01 14.35
CA ASP A 394 -25.52 12.53 13.21
C ASP A 394 -24.69 12.46 11.92
N ARG A 395 -25.17 11.66 10.95
CA ARG A 395 -24.52 11.16 9.70
C ARG A 395 -24.12 12.25 8.68
N GLY A 396 -23.37 13.27 9.09
CA GLY A 396 -23.12 14.50 8.33
C GLY A 396 -21.65 14.92 8.21
N GLY A 397 -20.68 14.01 8.31
CA GLY A 397 -19.25 14.32 8.10
C GLY A 397 -18.62 15.26 9.15
N LEU A 398 -17.28 15.33 9.13
CA LEU A 398 -16.49 16.17 10.04
C LEU A 398 -16.50 17.64 9.57
N ASP A 399 -17.39 18.46 10.12
CA ASP A 399 -17.28 19.91 9.99
C ASP A 399 -16.16 20.47 10.90
N ARG A 400 -15.80 21.74 10.73
CA ARG A 400 -14.71 22.38 11.48
C ARG A 400 -14.97 22.39 12.99
N GLU A 401 -16.23 22.42 13.41
CA GLU A 401 -16.61 22.41 14.82
C GLU A 401 -16.45 21.01 15.43
N THR A 402 -16.90 19.97 14.73
CA THR A 402 -16.71 18.55 15.07
C THR A 402 -15.23 18.20 15.11
N ALA A 403 -14.42 18.69 14.15
CA ALA A 403 -12.98 18.50 14.15
C ALA A 403 -12.30 19.16 15.37
N LYS A 404 -12.69 20.40 15.72
CA LYS A 404 -12.20 21.09 16.92
C LYS A 404 -12.60 20.37 18.20
N ARG A 405 -13.85 19.90 18.31
CA ARG A 405 -14.35 19.10 19.44
C ARG A 405 -13.63 17.76 19.56
N THR A 406 -13.43 17.08 18.44
CA THR A 406 -12.67 15.82 18.34
C THR A 406 -11.23 16.03 18.81
N ALA A 407 -10.55 17.06 18.32
CA ALA A 407 -9.19 17.39 18.74
C ALA A 407 -9.13 17.69 20.25
N ALA A 408 -10.01 18.55 20.77
CA ALA A 408 -10.06 18.89 22.18
C ALA A 408 -10.31 17.66 23.08
N LEU A 409 -11.26 16.79 22.70
CA LEU A 409 -11.53 15.55 23.43
C LEU A 409 -10.36 14.56 23.34
N THR A 410 -9.68 14.50 22.18
CA THR A 410 -8.48 13.67 22.00
C THR A 410 -7.35 14.11 22.93
N VAL A 411 -7.13 15.42 23.07
CA VAL A 411 -6.12 15.96 24.01
C VAL A 411 -6.46 15.60 25.47
N ASP A 412 -7.71 15.79 25.91
CA ASP A 412 -8.13 15.42 27.27
C ASP A 412 -7.98 13.91 27.53
N LEU A 413 -8.36 13.07 26.55
CA LEU A 413 -8.25 11.62 26.68
C LEU A 413 -6.80 11.13 26.59
N ALA A 414 -5.94 11.74 25.78
CA ALA A 414 -4.55 11.33 25.62
C ALA A 414 -3.81 11.33 26.97
N GLY A 415 -3.98 12.39 27.78
CA GLY A 415 -3.40 12.47 29.11
C GLY A 415 -3.90 11.39 30.07
N ARG A 416 -5.18 10.99 29.96
CA ARG A 416 -5.80 9.96 30.82
C ARG A 416 -5.48 8.53 30.38
N LEU A 417 -5.31 8.31 29.07
CA LEU A 417 -5.07 6.99 28.49
C LEU A 417 -3.58 6.65 28.41
N SER A 418 -2.67 7.63 28.45
CA SER A 418 -1.22 7.38 28.41
C SER A 418 -0.73 6.36 29.45
N PRO A 419 -1.16 6.39 30.74
CA PRO A 419 -0.79 5.35 31.71
C PRO A 419 -1.29 3.95 31.35
N LEU A 420 -2.44 3.84 30.66
CA LEU A 420 -2.95 2.56 30.19
C LEU A 420 -2.08 1.98 29.07
N VAL A 421 -1.58 2.83 28.16
CA VAL A 421 -0.66 2.42 27.11
C VAL A 421 0.64 1.86 27.70
N ASP A 422 1.23 2.54 28.69
CA ASP A 422 2.42 2.04 29.41
C ASP A 422 2.14 0.69 30.08
N TYR A 423 1.02 0.55 30.80
CA TYR A 423 0.63 -0.72 31.42
C TYR A 423 0.47 -1.85 30.39
N VAL A 424 -0.28 -1.61 29.30
CA VAL A 424 -0.53 -2.62 28.26
C VAL A 424 0.78 -3.02 27.56
N TRP A 425 1.64 -2.05 27.26
CA TRP A 425 2.96 -2.33 26.68
C TRP A 425 3.82 -3.21 27.60
N ARG A 426 3.90 -2.87 28.90
CA ARG A 426 4.61 -3.69 29.91
C ARG A 426 4.03 -5.10 30.03
N ARG A 427 2.70 -5.23 30.01
CA ARG A 427 2.03 -6.54 30.07
C ARG A 427 2.36 -7.39 28.83
N ASN A 428 2.33 -6.78 27.65
CA ASN A 428 2.70 -7.46 26.40
C ASN A 428 4.18 -7.86 26.37
N LEU A 429 5.08 -7.03 26.91
CA LEU A 429 6.48 -7.40 27.09
C LEU A 429 6.64 -8.61 28.01
N SER A 430 5.94 -8.63 29.14
CA SER A 430 5.95 -9.79 30.07
C SER A 430 5.50 -11.08 29.38
N ILE A 431 4.44 -11.02 28.57
CA ILE A 431 3.96 -12.16 27.77
C ILE A 431 4.99 -12.59 26.72
N ALA A 432 5.57 -11.63 25.98
CA ALA A 432 6.56 -11.90 24.95
C ALA A 432 7.84 -12.53 25.52
N ILE A 433 8.33 -12.04 26.66
CA ILE A 433 9.49 -12.60 27.37
C ILE A 433 9.17 -14.01 27.86
N SER A 434 7.99 -14.24 28.43
CA SER A 434 7.58 -15.57 28.89
C SER A 434 7.55 -16.57 27.72
N ARG A 435 7.05 -16.16 26.55
CA ARG A 435 7.08 -16.97 25.32
C ARG A 435 8.50 -17.22 24.84
N MET A 436 9.36 -16.20 24.82
CA MET A 436 10.76 -16.32 24.43
C MET A 436 11.52 -17.32 25.30
N ILE A 437 11.28 -17.32 26.62
CA ILE A 437 11.88 -18.28 27.56
C ILE A 437 11.34 -19.69 27.32
N ALA A 438 10.03 -19.86 27.10
CA ALA A 438 9.47 -21.16 26.75
C ALA A 438 10.02 -21.71 25.42
N ASP A 439 10.37 -20.82 24.48
CA ASP A 439 10.90 -21.17 23.17
C ASP A 439 12.42 -21.38 23.14
N SER A 440 13.16 -21.05 24.21
CA SER A 440 14.62 -21.16 24.25
C SER A 440 15.15 -22.53 24.69
N GLU A 441 14.28 -23.54 24.83
CA GLU A 441 14.71 -24.92 25.10
C GLU A 441 15.61 -25.46 23.95
N PRO A 442 16.66 -26.25 24.26
CA PRO A 442 17.74 -26.62 23.32
C PRO A 442 17.30 -27.26 21.99
N GLU A 443 16.11 -27.86 21.93
CA GLU A 443 15.56 -28.48 20.72
C GLU A 443 15.06 -27.46 19.67
N SER A 444 15.01 -26.16 20.00
CA SER A 444 14.32 -25.11 19.22
C SER A 444 15.21 -24.29 18.27
N GLN A 445 16.52 -24.56 18.17
CA GLN A 445 17.47 -23.75 17.36
C GLN A 445 17.28 -23.84 15.82
N VAL A 446 16.33 -24.66 15.34
CA VAL A 446 16.00 -24.81 13.89
C VAL A 446 14.56 -24.34 13.56
N GLY A 447 13.97 -23.51 14.42
CA GLY A 447 12.63 -22.95 14.28
C GLY A 447 11.61 -23.61 15.20
N ILE A 448 10.66 -22.83 15.72
CA ILE A 448 9.67 -23.28 16.70
C ILE A 448 8.54 -24.08 16.01
N VAL A 449 8.10 -25.18 16.62
CA VAL A 449 6.94 -25.93 16.12
C VAL A 449 5.66 -25.24 16.59
N ARG A 450 4.77 -24.95 15.64
CA ARG A 450 3.46 -24.36 15.89
C ARG A 450 2.38 -25.04 15.07
N THR A 451 1.16 -24.99 15.58
CA THR A 451 -0.04 -25.24 14.78
C THR A 451 -0.51 -23.89 14.25
N VAL A 452 -0.50 -23.72 12.94
CA VAL A 452 -0.89 -22.49 12.24
C VAL A 452 -2.29 -22.66 11.70
N GLY A 453 -3.15 -21.67 11.93
CA GLY A 453 -4.50 -21.64 11.41
C GLY A 453 -4.81 -20.38 10.63
N PHE A 454 -5.57 -20.54 9.56
CA PHE A 454 -6.17 -19.45 8.80
C PHE A 454 -7.69 -19.66 8.76
N ALA A 455 -8.46 -18.65 9.13
CA ALA A 455 -9.91 -18.65 8.99
C ALA A 455 -10.34 -17.51 8.07
N ASP A 456 -11.17 -17.83 7.08
CA ASP A 456 -11.55 -16.95 5.97
C ASP A 456 -13.08 -16.90 5.83
N LEU A 457 -13.63 -15.71 5.59
CA LEU A 457 -15.07 -15.51 5.37
C LEU A 457 -15.49 -15.97 3.97
N VAL A 458 -16.51 -16.82 3.90
CA VAL A 458 -16.99 -17.33 2.62
C VAL A 458 -17.77 -16.26 1.85
N ASN A 459 -17.49 -16.16 0.54
CA ASN A 459 -18.15 -15.25 -0.40
C ASN A 459 -18.00 -13.75 -0.06
N PHE A 460 -17.01 -13.39 0.76
CA PHE A 460 -16.77 -12.00 1.14
C PHE A 460 -16.69 -11.05 -0.06
N THR A 461 -15.96 -11.42 -1.13
CA THR A 461 -15.84 -10.60 -2.34
C THR A 461 -17.18 -10.29 -3.03
N ASN A 462 -18.15 -11.20 -2.95
CA ASN A 462 -19.49 -10.98 -3.50
C ASN A 462 -20.36 -10.16 -2.55
N LEU A 463 -20.17 -10.32 -1.24
CA LEU A 463 -20.84 -9.56 -0.19
C LEU A 463 -20.44 -8.08 -0.27
N VAL A 464 -19.13 -7.79 -0.39
CA VAL A 464 -18.56 -6.44 -0.53
C VAL A 464 -19.23 -5.63 -1.64
N ARG A 465 -19.60 -6.26 -2.76
CA ARG A 465 -20.27 -5.56 -3.89
C ARG A 465 -21.69 -5.09 -3.59
N ARG A 466 -22.31 -5.62 -2.53
CA ARG A 466 -23.70 -5.35 -2.15
C ARG A 466 -23.82 -4.55 -0.86
N LEU A 467 -22.76 -4.47 -0.09
CA LEU A 467 -22.69 -3.70 1.14
C LEU A 467 -22.28 -2.27 0.83
N THR A 468 -22.87 -1.33 1.56
CA THR A 468 -22.34 0.04 1.67
C THR A 468 -21.00 0.04 2.40
N GLU A 469 -20.20 1.10 2.25
CA GLU A 469 -18.91 1.23 2.96
C GLU A 469 -19.06 1.08 4.48
N ARG A 470 -20.17 1.58 5.03
CA ARG A 470 -20.50 1.49 6.46
C ARG A 470 -20.79 0.06 6.90
N GLU A 471 -21.60 -0.68 6.14
CA GLU A 471 -21.91 -2.08 6.45
C GLU A 471 -20.67 -2.96 6.32
N LEU A 472 -19.80 -2.67 5.34
CA LEU A 472 -18.52 -3.34 5.20
C LEU A 472 -17.59 -3.06 6.39
N ALA A 473 -17.48 -1.80 6.83
CA ALA A 473 -16.68 -1.45 8.01
C ALA A 473 -17.19 -2.14 9.27
N GLN A 474 -18.51 -2.17 9.48
CA GLN A 474 -19.14 -2.88 10.62
C GLN A 474 -18.87 -4.39 10.57
N LEU A 475 -18.97 -5.00 9.39
CA LEU A 475 -18.68 -6.42 9.20
C LEU A 475 -17.23 -6.75 9.54
N VAL A 476 -16.28 -5.96 9.02
CA VAL A 476 -14.84 -6.18 9.26
C VAL A 476 -14.53 -6.03 10.75
N LEU A 477 -14.99 -4.95 11.40
CA LEU A 477 -14.79 -4.76 12.84
C LEU A 477 -15.41 -5.89 13.66
N ARG A 478 -16.59 -6.37 13.28
CA ARG A 478 -17.27 -7.47 13.97
C ARG A 478 -16.49 -8.79 13.81
N PHE A 479 -16.03 -9.08 12.60
CA PHE A 479 -15.18 -10.23 12.32
C PHE A 479 -13.87 -10.19 13.12
N GLU A 480 -13.16 -9.07 13.13
CA GLU A 480 -11.90 -8.91 13.87
C GLU A 480 -12.10 -9.08 15.38
N SER A 481 -13.20 -8.55 15.93
CA SER A 481 -13.58 -8.72 17.33
C SER A 481 -13.86 -10.19 17.66
N VAL A 482 -14.75 -10.85 16.90
CA VAL A 482 -15.08 -12.27 17.11
C VAL A 482 -13.84 -13.15 17.01
N ALA A 483 -12.99 -12.90 16.02
CA ALA A 483 -11.76 -13.66 15.84
C ALA A 483 -10.82 -13.47 17.03
N SER A 484 -10.57 -12.22 17.44
CA SER A 484 -9.66 -11.90 18.53
C SER A 484 -10.12 -12.48 19.86
N ASP A 485 -11.42 -12.40 20.16
CA ASP A 485 -12.01 -12.92 21.40
C ASP A 485 -11.91 -14.44 21.48
N VAL A 486 -12.31 -15.14 20.41
CA VAL A 486 -12.28 -16.61 20.35
C VAL A 486 -10.83 -17.13 20.41
N ILE A 487 -9.92 -16.54 19.63
CA ILE A 487 -8.52 -16.96 19.59
C ILE A 487 -7.86 -16.69 20.94
N GLY A 488 -8.10 -15.52 21.54
CA GLY A 488 -7.57 -15.16 22.85
C GLY A 488 -8.07 -16.06 23.97
N ALA A 489 -9.39 -16.34 24.01
CA ALA A 489 -9.98 -17.24 25.00
C ALA A 489 -9.45 -18.68 24.87
N GLY A 490 -9.16 -19.13 23.65
CA GLY A 490 -8.55 -20.43 23.37
C GLY A 490 -7.04 -20.51 23.62
N GLY A 491 -6.40 -19.45 24.13
CA GLY A 491 -4.95 -19.41 24.38
C GLY A 491 -4.10 -19.26 23.12
N GLY A 492 -4.72 -18.98 21.97
CA GLY A 492 -4.05 -18.74 20.71
C GLY A 492 -3.51 -17.31 20.60
N ALA A 493 -2.61 -17.11 19.64
CA ALA A 493 -2.11 -15.80 19.28
C ALA A 493 -2.63 -15.40 17.89
N VAL A 494 -3.37 -14.30 17.83
CA VAL A 494 -3.64 -13.60 16.56
C VAL A 494 -2.32 -13.04 16.06
N VAL A 495 -1.92 -13.43 14.85
CA VAL A 495 -0.69 -12.92 14.21
C VAL A 495 -1.01 -11.67 13.42
N LYS A 496 -2.03 -11.76 12.55
CA LYS A 496 -2.54 -10.65 11.76
C LYS A 496 -3.91 -10.96 11.19
N THR A 497 -4.66 -9.91 10.89
CA THR A 497 -5.85 -9.94 10.04
C THR A 497 -5.45 -9.42 8.65
N VAL A 498 -5.97 -10.07 7.61
CA VAL A 498 -5.76 -9.69 6.20
C VAL A 498 -7.13 -9.62 5.54
N GLY A 499 -7.80 -8.47 5.66
CA GLY A 499 -9.15 -8.29 5.14
C GLY A 499 -10.15 -9.21 5.84
N ASP A 500 -10.61 -10.22 5.10
CA ASP A 500 -11.59 -11.24 5.51
C ASP A 500 -10.96 -12.52 6.09
N GLU A 501 -9.63 -12.55 6.21
CA GLU A 501 -8.89 -13.69 6.73
C GLU A 501 -8.20 -13.33 8.06
N VAL A 502 -8.20 -14.25 9.02
CA VAL A 502 -7.41 -14.16 10.25
C VAL A 502 -6.36 -15.28 10.29
N LEU A 503 -5.10 -14.89 10.53
CA LEU A 503 -3.98 -15.79 10.80
C LEU A 503 -3.76 -15.89 12.30
N PHE A 504 -3.79 -17.12 12.82
CA PHE A 504 -3.50 -17.40 14.21
C PHE A 504 -2.53 -18.57 14.39
N THR A 505 -1.92 -18.64 15.58
CA THR A 505 -1.05 -19.74 15.96
C THR A 505 -1.35 -20.25 17.35
N HIS A 506 -1.06 -21.53 17.56
CA HIS A 506 -1.16 -22.18 18.86
C HIS A 506 0.04 -23.13 19.05
N THR A 507 0.43 -23.37 20.30
CA THR A 507 1.53 -24.29 20.65
C THR A 507 1.09 -25.75 20.55
N SER A 508 -0.11 -26.07 21.05
CA SER A 508 -0.74 -27.39 20.93
C SER A 508 -1.60 -27.54 19.66
N VAL A 509 -1.81 -28.77 19.20
CA VAL A 509 -2.77 -29.09 18.12
C VAL A 509 -4.20 -28.90 18.61
N GLN A 510 -4.53 -29.47 19.77
CA GLN A 510 -5.89 -29.48 20.27
C GLN A 510 -6.45 -28.06 20.46
N GLY A 511 -5.66 -27.16 21.05
CA GLY A 511 -6.10 -25.76 21.23
C GLY A 511 -6.36 -25.04 19.89
N ALA A 512 -5.56 -25.29 18.85
CA ALA A 512 -5.84 -24.74 17.52
C ALA A 512 -7.12 -25.32 16.88
N VAL A 513 -7.40 -26.60 17.12
CA VAL A 513 -8.60 -27.27 16.63
C VAL A 513 -9.83 -26.75 17.36
N ASP A 514 -9.77 -26.55 18.67
CA ASP A 514 -10.84 -25.99 19.47
C ASP A 514 -11.16 -24.56 19.04
N ILE A 515 -10.13 -23.72 18.83
CA ILE A 515 -10.27 -22.38 18.24
C ILE A 515 -10.95 -22.45 16.86
N ALA A 516 -10.52 -23.37 15.97
CA ALA A 516 -11.10 -23.50 14.64
C ALA A 516 -12.59 -23.84 14.67
N PHE A 517 -13.02 -24.72 15.59
CA PHE A 517 -14.44 -25.02 15.79
C PHE A 517 -15.19 -23.84 16.40
N ALA A 518 -14.62 -23.18 17.41
CA ALA A 518 -15.24 -22.02 18.06
C ALA A 518 -15.41 -20.83 17.10
N LEU A 519 -14.42 -20.57 16.22
CA LEU A 519 -14.51 -19.52 15.20
C LEU A 519 -15.66 -19.81 14.23
N ARG A 520 -15.77 -21.05 13.76
CA ARG A 520 -16.87 -21.48 12.89
C ARG A 520 -18.22 -21.32 13.58
N GLU A 521 -18.33 -21.77 14.82
CA GLU A 521 -19.58 -21.71 15.61
C GLU A 521 -19.99 -20.27 15.91
N ALA A 522 -19.03 -19.41 16.26
CA ALA A 522 -19.27 -17.98 16.46
C ALA A 522 -19.74 -17.29 15.17
N ALA A 523 -19.13 -17.62 14.03
CA ALA A 523 -19.56 -17.11 12.73
C ALA A 523 -20.95 -17.61 12.33
N GLU A 524 -21.31 -18.86 12.67
CA GLU A 524 -22.63 -19.41 12.37
C GLU A 524 -23.74 -18.82 13.26
N ALA A 525 -23.39 -18.37 14.47
CA ALA A 525 -24.32 -17.75 15.42
C ALA A 525 -24.50 -16.24 15.22
N ASP A 526 -23.63 -15.58 14.45
CA ASP A 526 -23.66 -14.14 14.22
C ASP A 526 -24.36 -13.82 12.89
N GLU A 527 -25.39 -12.97 12.93
CA GLU A 527 -26.21 -12.64 11.76
C GLU A 527 -25.44 -11.82 10.71
N LEU A 528 -24.40 -11.09 11.12
CA LEU A 528 -23.62 -10.24 10.24
C LEU A 528 -22.44 -11.00 9.64
N VAL A 529 -21.81 -11.89 10.39
CA VAL A 529 -20.58 -12.59 9.97
C VAL A 529 -20.91 -13.80 9.08
N PRO A 530 -20.45 -13.85 7.82
CA PRO A 530 -20.63 -15.03 6.99
C PRO A 530 -19.94 -16.27 7.56
N ARG A 531 -20.41 -17.45 7.14
CA ARG A 531 -19.75 -18.72 7.49
C ARG A 531 -18.27 -18.68 7.16
N MET A 532 -17.46 -19.20 8.09
CA MET A 532 -16.02 -19.33 7.90
C MET A 532 -15.64 -20.68 7.30
N ARG A 533 -14.50 -20.69 6.59
CA ARG A 533 -13.74 -21.90 6.28
C ARG A 533 -12.38 -21.79 6.96
N VAL A 534 -11.86 -22.90 7.48
CA VAL A 534 -10.63 -22.90 8.27
C VAL A 534 -9.64 -23.95 7.75
N GLY A 535 -8.37 -23.58 7.66
CA GLY A 535 -7.26 -24.48 7.32
C GLY A 535 -6.24 -24.53 8.45
N LEU A 536 -5.83 -25.72 8.87
CA LEU A 536 -4.78 -25.91 9.89
C LEU A 536 -3.63 -26.74 9.35
N ALA A 537 -2.39 -26.32 9.66
CA ALA A 537 -1.19 -27.12 9.45
C ALA A 537 -0.28 -27.07 10.67
N ARG A 538 0.45 -28.15 10.92
CA ARG A 538 1.45 -28.21 12.00
C ARG A 538 2.84 -28.38 11.44
N GLY A 539 3.79 -27.65 11.99
CA GLY A 539 5.18 -27.75 11.59
C GLY A 539 6.03 -26.62 12.13
N ARG A 540 7.27 -26.55 11.64
CA ARG A 540 8.21 -25.50 12.01
C ARG A 540 7.80 -24.17 11.38
N VAL A 541 7.95 -23.09 12.13
CA VAL A 541 7.77 -21.71 11.68
C VAL A 541 8.93 -20.83 12.15
N LEU A 542 9.23 -19.80 11.36
CA LEU A 542 10.12 -18.73 11.73
C LEU A 542 9.29 -17.57 12.27
N ALA A 543 9.38 -17.30 13.57
CA ALA A 543 8.77 -16.12 14.18
C ALA A 543 9.69 -14.90 14.00
N ARG A 544 9.18 -13.80 13.44
CA ARG A 544 9.95 -12.56 13.25
C ARG A 544 9.04 -11.35 13.35
N LEU A 545 9.38 -10.41 14.25
CA LEU A 545 8.68 -9.14 14.41
C LEU A 545 7.15 -9.27 14.62
N GLY A 546 6.72 -10.30 15.36
CA GLY A 546 5.30 -10.57 15.60
C GLY A 546 4.57 -11.30 14.47
N ASP A 547 5.24 -11.64 13.37
CA ASP A 547 4.70 -12.45 12.26
C ASP A 547 5.31 -13.86 12.25
N VAL A 548 4.68 -14.80 11.52
CA VAL A 548 5.18 -16.16 11.32
C VAL A 548 5.34 -16.49 9.84
N PHE A 549 6.47 -17.12 9.50
CA PHE A 549 6.82 -17.50 8.13
C PHE A 549 7.21 -18.97 8.02
N GLY A 550 7.03 -19.55 6.83
CA GLY A 550 7.53 -20.89 6.51
C GLY A 550 6.54 -21.74 5.72
N THR A 551 6.98 -22.94 5.36
CA THR A 551 6.19 -23.90 4.58
C THR A 551 4.90 -24.31 5.30
N THR A 552 4.91 -24.34 6.63
CA THR A 552 3.73 -24.62 7.47
C THR A 552 2.66 -23.55 7.29
N VAL A 553 3.04 -22.27 7.26
CA VAL A 553 2.12 -21.14 7.05
C VAL A 553 1.50 -21.22 5.65
N ASN A 554 2.33 -21.44 4.63
CA ASN A 554 1.87 -21.60 3.25
C ASN A 554 0.88 -22.77 3.13
N ARG A 555 1.15 -23.89 3.81
CA ARG A 555 0.27 -25.06 3.82
C ARG A 555 -1.06 -24.76 4.47
N ALA A 556 -1.08 -24.12 5.65
CA ALA A 556 -2.32 -23.75 6.34
C ALA A 556 -3.20 -22.84 5.45
N SER A 557 -2.63 -21.79 4.86
CA SER A 557 -3.37 -20.88 3.96
C SER A 557 -3.96 -21.62 2.76
N ARG A 558 -3.19 -22.52 2.13
CA ARG A 558 -3.69 -23.30 0.98
C ARG A 558 -4.78 -24.30 1.37
N LEU A 559 -4.71 -24.87 2.57
CA LEU A 559 -5.78 -25.72 3.12
C LEU A 559 -7.07 -24.92 3.34
N THR A 560 -6.99 -23.68 3.80
CA THR A 560 -8.15 -22.78 3.95
C THR A 560 -8.82 -22.52 2.62
N VAL A 561 -8.05 -22.19 1.57
CA VAL A 561 -8.59 -21.97 0.22
C VAL A 561 -9.28 -23.23 -0.33
N ALA A 562 -8.72 -24.41 -0.07
CA ALA A 562 -9.29 -25.69 -0.49
C ALA A 562 -10.47 -26.16 0.37
N ALA A 563 -10.68 -25.57 1.55
CA ALA A 563 -11.77 -25.92 2.45
C ALA A 563 -13.11 -25.44 1.88
N LYS A 564 -14.12 -26.31 1.99
CA LYS A 564 -15.52 -25.94 1.68
C LYS A 564 -16.08 -25.01 2.76
N PRO A 565 -17.11 -24.20 2.46
CA PRO A 565 -17.77 -23.36 3.46
C PRO A 565 -18.21 -24.13 4.70
N GLY A 566 -17.91 -23.60 5.90
CA GLY A 566 -18.21 -24.22 7.20
C GLY A 566 -17.37 -25.45 7.53
N ARG A 567 -16.27 -25.70 6.80
CA ARG A 567 -15.41 -26.87 7.02
C ARG A 567 -14.01 -26.47 7.47
N ILE A 568 -13.43 -27.36 8.26
CA ILE A 568 -12.05 -27.28 8.77
C ILE A 568 -11.24 -28.33 8.03
N LEU A 569 -10.24 -27.92 7.26
CA LEU A 569 -9.36 -28.80 6.48
C LEU A 569 -7.95 -28.79 7.08
N VAL A 570 -7.35 -29.97 7.25
CA VAL A 570 -6.07 -30.10 7.95
C VAL A 570 -5.10 -31.02 7.22
N ASP A 571 -3.80 -30.89 7.54
CA ASP A 571 -2.76 -31.80 7.07
C ASP A 571 -2.55 -33.02 7.99
N ALA A 572 -1.67 -33.93 7.56
CA ALA A 572 -1.38 -35.16 8.28
C ALA A 572 -0.78 -34.92 9.67
N ASP A 573 -0.02 -33.84 9.84
CA ASP A 573 0.69 -33.57 11.09
C ASP A 573 -0.25 -32.98 12.15
N VAL A 574 -1.30 -32.26 11.76
CA VAL A 574 -2.43 -31.94 12.64
C VAL A 574 -3.16 -33.21 13.04
N VAL A 575 -3.48 -34.12 12.12
CA VAL A 575 -4.20 -35.36 12.43
C VAL A 575 -3.45 -36.23 13.44
N LYS A 576 -2.12 -36.36 13.29
CA LYS A 576 -1.27 -37.12 14.23
C LYS A 576 -1.27 -36.54 15.65
N GLY A 577 -1.51 -35.24 15.80
CA GLY A 577 -1.50 -34.56 17.09
C GLY A 577 -2.89 -34.32 17.69
N LEU A 578 -3.96 -34.80 17.07
CA LEU A 578 -5.31 -34.73 17.64
C LEU A 578 -5.39 -35.59 18.90
N ASP A 579 -6.07 -35.07 19.93
CA ASP A 579 -6.39 -35.85 21.11
C ASP A 579 -7.60 -36.78 20.81
N PRO A 580 -7.44 -38.11 20.88
CA PRO A 580 -8.56 -39.04 20.65
C PRO A 580 -9.73 -38.85 21.62
N ALA A 581 -9.49 -38.28 22.80
CA ALA A 581 -10.53 -38.03 23.81
C ALA A 581 -11.35 -36.75 23.54
N ALA A 582 -10.95 -35.92 22.57
CA ALA A 582 -11.58 -34.62 22.31
C ALA A 582 -12.87 -34.69 21.47
N GLY A 583 -13.34 -35.89 21.08
CA GLY A 583 -14.57 -36.04 20.27
C GLY A 583 -14.50 -35.44 18.87
N VAL A 584 -13.29 -35.26 18.34
CA VAL A 584 -13.02 -34.76 16.99
C VAL A 584 -12.43 -35.88 16.14
N HIS A 585 -13.07 -36.15 15.01
CA HIS A 585 -12.65 -37.19 14.06
C HIS A 585 -12.16 -36.57 12.76
N ALA A 586 -11.07 -37.14 12.22
CA ALA A 586 -10.48 -36.69 10.96
C ALA A 586 -10.87 -37.63 9.81
N ARG A 587 -11.74 -37.18 8.91
CA ARG A 587 -12.11 -37.96 7.73
C ARG A 587 -11.21 -37.62 6.55
N ARG A 588 -10.46 -38.61 6.05
CA ARG A 588 -9.56 -38.43 4.90
C ARG A 588 -10.34 -38.01 3.65
N ARG A 589 -9.83 -37.00 2.94
CA ARG A 589 -10.30 -36.57 1.62
C ARG A 589 -9.35 -37.07 0.53
N LYS A 590 -9.81 -37.01 -0.73
CA LYS A 590 -8.94 -37.24 -1.89
C LYS A 590 -7.75 -36.25 -1.83
N ARG A 591 -6.60 -36.70 -2.32
CA ARG A 591 -5.38 -35.90 -2.46
C ARG A 591 -5.73 -34.59 -3.20
N VAL A 592 -5.42 -33.46 -2.59
CA VAL A 592 -5.68 -32.13 -3.17
C VAL A 592 -4.38 -31.60 -3.72
N GLU A 593 -4.41 -31.10 -4.95
CA GLU A 593 -3.29 -30.39 -5.54
C GLU A 593 -3.29 -28.95 -5.03
N LEU A 594 -2.34 -28.63 -4.16
CA LEU A 594 -2.20 -27.28 -3.59
C LEU A 594 -1.21 -26.49 -4.44
N ALA A 595 -1.65 -25.36 -4.99
CA ALA A 595 -0.85 -24.51 -5.87
C ALA A 595 0.50 -24.13 -5.23
N GLY A 596 1.60 -24.50 -5.88
CA GLY A 596 2.98 -24.22 -5.43
C GLY A 596 3.53 -25.15 -4.35
N ILE A 597 2.75 -26.12 -3.85
CA ILE A 597 3.19 -27.13 -2.87
C ILE A 597 3.14 -28.53 -3.47
N GLY A 598 2.19 -28.78 -4.38
CA GLY A 598 1.98 -30.09 -5.00
C GLY A 598 0.90 -30.90 -4.28
N PRO A 599 0.80 -32.22 -4.57
CA PRO A 599 -0.32 -33.03 -4.14
C PRO A 599 -0.17 -33.50 -2.68
N ILE A 600 -1.08 -33.05 -1.82
CA ILE A 600 -1.08 -33.32 -0.37
C ILE A 600 -2.33 -34.10 0.04
N ASP A 601 -2.15 -35.05 0.95
CA ASP A 601 -3.27 -35.70 1.64
C ASP A 601 -3.91 -34.74 2.64
N THR A 602 -5.24 -34.67 2.63
CA THR A 602 -5.99 -33.73 3.49
C THR A 602 -7.10 -34.47 4.25
N TRP A 603 -7.48 -33.92 5.40
CA TRP A 603 -8.55 -34.44 6.24
C TRP A 603 -9.52 -33.32 6.59
N VAL A 604 -10.81 -33.64 6.64
CA VAL A 604 -11.83 -32.75 7.19
C VAL A 604 -12.08 -33.14 8.63
N LEU A 605 -12.03 -32.17 9.54
CA LEU A 605 -12.40 -32.38 10.93
C LEU A 605 -13.92 -32.30 11.11
N GLU A 606 -14.47 -33.24 11.85
CA GLU A 606 -15.89 -33.33 12.21
C GLU A 606 -15.99 -33.63 13.71
N ARG A 607 -16.89 -32.94 14.41
CA ARG A 607 -17.27 -33.32 15.78
C ARG A 607 -18.26 -34.48 15.67
N GLY A 608 -18.05 -35.53 16.45
CA GLY A 608 -18.94 -36.70 16.50
C GLY A 608 -18.81 -37.43 17.84
N PRO A 609 -19.78 -38.29 18.19
CA PRO A 609 -19.68 -39.08 19.42
C PRO A 609 -18.39 -39.92 19.41
N THR A 610 -17.72 -40.00 20.57
CA THR A 610 -16.57 -40.88 20.83
C THR A 610 -17.03 -42.33 20.92
N GLU A 611 -17.35 -43.00 19.81
CA GLU A 611 -17.41 -44.46 19.77
C GLU A 611 -17.14 -44.98 18.33
N PRO A 612 -16.48 -46.14 18.17
CA PRO A 612 -16.06 -46.64 16.88
C PRO A 612 -17.28 -47.18 16.14
N ASP A 613 -17.45 -46.81 14.86
CA ASP A 613 -18.46 -47.41 13.98
C ASP A 613 -18.17 -48.91 13.85
N PRO A 614 -18.96 -49.80 14.48
CA PRO A 614 -18.74 -51.23 14.41
C PRO A 614 -19.76 -51.75 13.40
N ARG A 615 -19.44 -51.78 12.12
CA ARG A 615 -20.15 -52.67 11.19
C ARG A 615 -19.26 -53.05 9.99
N PRO A 616 -19.37 -54.32 9.56
CA PRO A 616 -18.28 -55.12 8.99
C PRO A 616 -17.97 -54.86 7.51
#